data_AF-A0AAN0K4M2-F1
#
_entry.id   AF-A0AAN0K4M2-F1
#
_cell.length_a   1.000
_cell.length_b   1.000
_cell.length_c   1.000
_cell.angle_alpha   90.00
_cell.angle_beta   90.00
_cell.angle_gamma   90.00
#
_symmetry.space_group_name_H-M   'P 1'
#
loop_
_entity.id
_entity.type
_entity.pdbx_description
1 polymer ?
#
loop_
_entity_poly.entity_id
_entity_poly.type
_entity_poly.pdbx_seq_one_letter_code
_entity_poly.pdbx_strand_id
1 'polypeptide(L)'
;MISFEHDGAHHLLMIGGVGSKPAVQIDLRKYRYCELLNGKWRTNEHSIYDISSRRWSNPSITGQCIPPVSVFIIEKINNTRAIMFGGREIDYDGGDSFTNNIYILEISISTVFWQCIKKPIAIDQWPVGRWDHASAIIITGSDCPMLVISGGEDKDRDVLDDCWIFNITQHSWIKLDVPQSVSERYAHSLSVFIMSPHCVWMITVGGTVYNGYITNPNIVMLTEL
;
A
#
# COMPACT_ATOMS: atom_id res chain seq x y z
N MET A 1 2.14 -3.53 6.88
CA MET A 1 1.88 -4.74 7.69
C MET A 1 0.48 -5.21 7.37
N ILE A 2 0.25 -6.52 7.24
CA ILE A 2 -1.09 -7.09 7.09
C ILE A 2 -1.27 -8.31 8.00
N SER A 3 -2.52 -8.59 8.40
CA SER A 3 -2.85 -9.78 9.18
C SER A 3 -3.46 -10.88 8.30
N PHE A 4 -3.18 -12.14 8.61
CA PHE A 4 -3.82 -13.28 7.96
C PHE A 4 -4.00 -14.44 8.92
N GLU A 5 -4.91 -15.35 8.58
CA GLU A 5 -5.18 -16.57 9.33
C GLU A 5 -4.77 -17.79 8.49
N HIS A 6 -4.14 -18.75 9.15
CA HIS A 6 -3.79 -20.05 8.58
C HIS A 6 -4.01 -21.13 9.65
N ASP A 7 -4.82 -22.15 9.33
CA ASP A 7 -5.17 -23.25 10.23
C ASP A 7 -5.64 -22.80 11.63
N GLY A 8 -6.45 -21.72 11.69
CA GLY A 8 -6.98 -21.16 12.93
C GLY A 8 -5.99 -20.31 13.75
N ALA A 9 -4.76 -20.13 13.27
CA ALA A 9 -3.75 -19.28 13.90
C ALA A 9 -3.60 -17.93 13.16
N HIS A 10 -3.46 -16.85 13.94
CA HIS A 10 -3.31 -15.49 13.42
C HIS A 10 -1.84 -15.08 13.31
N HIS A 11 -1.52 -14.44 12.19
CA HIS A 11 -0.17 -14.05 11.82
C HIS A 11 -0.14 -12.59 11.33
N LEU A 12 1.01 -11.94 11.50
CA LEU A 12 1.31 -10.63 10.94
C LEU A 12 2.42 -10.76 9.90
N LEU A 13 2.16 -10.32 8.67
CA LEU A 13 3.17 -10.20 7.62
C LEU A 13 3.71 -8.76 7.59
N MET A 14 5.01 -8.64 7.84
CA MET A 14 5.80 -7.41 7.73
C MET A 14 6.58 -7.44 6.43
N ILE A 15 6.55 -6.34 5.69
CA ILE A 15 7.23 -6.20 4.40
C ILE A 15 7.92 -4.84 4.36
N GLY A 16 9.19 -4.82 3.97
CA GLY A 16 9.95 -3.63 3.63
C GLY A 16 10.03 -2.58 4.73
N GLY A 17 10.09 -1.31 4.32
CA GLY A 17 10.14 -0.16 5.22
C GLY A 17 11.53 0.47 5.35
N VAL A 18 11.61 1.47 6.21
CA VAL A 18 12.83 2.23 6.54
C VAL A 18 13.06 2.20 8.04
N GLY A 19 14.28 1.91 8.46
CA GLY A 19 14.66 1.80 9.86
C GLY A 19 16.14 2.06 10.11
N SER A 20 16.62 1.65 11.28
CA SER A 20 18.06 1.62 11.59
C SER A 20 18.77 0.54 10.77
N LYS A 21 20.11 0.57 10.79
CA LYS A 21 20.92 -0.51 10.23
C LYS A 21 20.45 -1.85 10.81
N PRO A 22 20.16 -2.87 9.97
CA PRO A 22 19.74 -4.17 10.45
C PRO A 22 20.84 -4.79 11.31
N ALA A 23 20.48 -5.25 12.52
CA ALA A 23 21.42 -5.94 13.41
C ALA A 23 21.88 -7.28 12.82
N VAL A 24 20.99 -7.95 12.09
CA VAL A 24 21.26 -9.16 11.32
C VAL A 24 20.67 -8.96 9.94
N GLN A 25 21.49 -9.04 8.90
CA GLN A 25 21.00 -9.07 7.53
C GLN A 25 20.63 -10.52 7.20
N ILE A 26 19.33 -10.77 7.13
CA ILE A 26 18.82 -12.10 6.80
C ILE A 26 19.05 -12.32 5.30
N ASP A 27 19.77 -13.39 4.95
CA ASP A 27 19.98 -13.91 3.60
C ASP A 27 20.03 -12.82 2.49
N LEU A 28 21.19 -12.19 2.31
CA LEU A 28 21.44 -11.16 1.29
C LEU A 28 21.17 -11.59 -0.16
N ARG A 29 20.94 -12.89 -0.41
CA ARG A 29 20.50 -13.37 -1.72
C ARG A 29 19.00 -13.16 -1.96
N LYS A 30 18.21 -13.02 -0.88
CA LYS A 30 16.75 -12.83 -0.90
C LYS A 30 16.34 -11.38 -0.72
N TYR A 31 17.02 -10.66 0.17
CA TYR A 31 16.67 -9.29 0.53
C TYR A 31 17.78 -8.31 0.18
N ARG A 32 17.36 -7.12 -0.23
CA ARG A 32 18.26 -5.98 -0.46
C ARG A 32 18.08 -4.98 0.66
N TYR A 33 19.21 -4.53 1.19
CA TYR A 33 19.30 -3.50 2.21
C TYR A 33 20.10 -2.34 1.65
N CYS A 34 19.50 -1.15 1.64
CA CYS A 34 20.11 0.04 1.05
C CYS A 34 20.23 1.13 2.11
N GLU A 35 21.45 1.61 2.31
CA GLU A 35 21.72 2.76 3.17
C GLU A 35 21.30 4.05 2.46
N LEU A 36 20.57 4.90 3.17
CA LEU A 36 20.13 6.21 2.72
C LEU A 36 21.11 7.29 3.20
N LEU A 37 21.08 8.46 2.56
CA LEU A 37 21.96 9.60 2.91
C LEU A 37 21.85 10.05 4.37
N ASN A 38 20.73 9.77 5.05
CA ASN A 38 20.51 10.08 6.46
C ASN A 38 20.95 8.95 7.42
N GLY A 39 21.66 7.93 6.93
CA GLY A 39 22.12 6.77 7.70
C GLY A 39 21.05 5.73 8.04
N LYS A 40 19.79 5.95 7.64
CA LYS A 40 18.73 4.93 7.75
C LYS A 40 18.86 3.89 6.64
N TRP A 41 18.23 2.74 6.84
CA TRP A 41 18.27 1.63 5.91
C TRP A 41 16.87 1.31 5.41
N ARG A 42 16.74 1.15 4.08
CA ARG A 42 15.53 0.71 3.41
C ARG A 42 15.68 -0.74 2.98
N THR A 43 14.60 -1.52 3.06
CA THR A 43 14.63 -2.95 2.73
C THR A 43 13.38 -3.41 1.97
N ASN A 44 13.46 -4.60 1.37
CA ASN A 44 12.32 -5.39 0.92
C ASN A 44 12.18 -6.70 1.72
N GLU A 45 12.72 -6.74 2.94
CA GLU A 45 12.63 -7.88 3.85
C GLU A 45 11.18 -8.27 4.14
N HIS A 46 10.95 -9.57 4.25
CA HIS A 46 9.67 -10.14 4.65
C HIS A 46 9.82 -10.95 5.92
N SER A 47 8.93 -10.74 6.87
CA SER A 47 8.90 -11.48 8.13
C SER A 47 7.47 -11.77 8.53
N ILE A 48 7.22 -12.99 9.02
CA ILE A 48 5.94 -13.40 9.56
C ILE A 48 6.07 -13.56 11.07
N TYR A 49 5.20 -12.89 11.81
CA TYR A 49 5.05 -13.05 13.25
C TYR A 49 3.82 -13.89 13.55
N ASP A 50 4.02 -15.04 14.19
CA ASP A 50 2.94 -15.84 14.77
C ASP A 50 2.56 -15.25 16.14
N ILE A 51 1.32 -14.78 16.26
CA ILE A 51 0.82 -14.14 17.48
C ILE A 51 0.69 -15.13 18.63
N SER A 52 0.33 -16.38 18.33
CA SER A 52 0.09 -17.43 19.32
C SER A 52 1.41 -17.93 19.91
N SER A 53 2.36 -18.29 19.05
CA SER A 53 3.68 -18.76 19.51
C SER A 53 4.64 -17.63 19.86
N ARG A 54 4.33 -16.39 19.44
CA ARG A 54 5.19 -15.19 19.59
C ARG A 54 6.54 -15.33 18.91
N ARG A 55 6.58 -16.03 17.79
CA ARG A 55 7.82 -16.32 17.06
C ARG A 55 7.82 -15.68 15.68
N TRP A 56 9.01 -15.27 15.25
CA TRP A 56 9.27 -14.82 13.90
C TRP A 56 9.67 -15.99 13.00
N SER A 57 9.25 -15.91 11.75
CA SER A 57 9.67 -16.76 10.66
C SER A 57 9.83 -15.94 9.38
N ASN A 58 10.51 -16.51 8.38
CA ASN A 58 10.73 -15.84 7.10
C ASN A 58 10.11 -16.70 5.99
N PRO A 59 9.13 -16.19 5.24
CA PRO A 59 8.58 -16.93 4.12
C PRO A 59 9.56 -16.97 2.95
N SER A 60 9.37 -17.93 2.06
CA SER A 60 10.05 -17.97 0.76
C SER A 60 9.37 -17.00 -0.20
N ILE A 61 10.17 -16.17 -0.86
CA ILE A 61 9.67 -15.12 -1.75
C ILE A 61 9.80 -15.58 -3.21
N THR A 62 8.72 -15.44 -3.97
CA THR A 62 8.64 -15.87 -5.37
C THR A 62 7.94 -14.82 -6.23
N GLY A 63 8.10 -14.91 -7.55
CA GLY A 63 7.51 -13.96 -8.50
C GLY A 63 8.27 -12.65 -8.62
N GLN A 64 7.56 -11.58 -8.98
CA GLN A 64 8.09 -10.25 -9.27
C GLN A 64 8.09 -9.36 -8.02
N CYS A 65 8.88 -9.76 -7.02
CA CYS A 65 8.95 -9.04 -5.75
C CYS A 65 9.43 -7.60 -5.90
N ILE A 66 8.98 -6.74 -4.99
CA ILE A 66 9.33 -5.33 -4.89
C ILE A 66 10.83 -5.10 -4.64
N PRO A 67 11.40 -3.98 -5.14
CA PRO A 67 12.67 -3.47 -4.65
C PRO A 67 12.55 -2.93 -3.21
N PRO A 68 13.67 -2.57 -2.54
CA PRO A 68 13.61 -1.88 -1.25
C PRO A 68 12.74 -0.63 -1.31
N VAL A 69 11.67 -0.62 -0.52
CA VAL A 69 10.61 0.38 -0.61
C VAL A 69 10.05 0.70 0.78
N SER A 70 9.60 1.94 0.96
CA SER A 70 8.97 2.42 2.18
C SER A 70 7.81 3.35 1.86
N VAL A 71 6.91 3.57 2.82
CA VAL A 71 5.82 4.54 2.68
C VAL A 71 4.87 4.24 1.50
N PHE A 72 4.74 2.94 1.21
CA PHE A 72 3.73 2.39 0.32
C PHE A 72 2.47 2.05 1.10
N ILE A 73 1.36 1.84 0.40
CA ILE A 73 0.18 1.21 1.00
C ILE A 73 0.20 -0.29 0.79
N ILE A 74 -0.35 -1.02 1.74
CA ILE A 74 -0.63 -2.45 1.61
C ILE A 74 -1.95 -2.77 2.30
N GLU A 75 -2.86 -3.38 1.56
CA GLU A 75 -4.20 -3.69 2.05
C GLU A 75 -4.53 -5.17 1.89
N LYS A 76 -5.23 -5.70 2.89
CA LYS A 76 -5.70 -7.09 2.88
C LYS A 76 -6.94 -7.21 2.00
N ILE A 77 -6.90 -8.12 1.03
CA ILE A 77 -8.09 -8.52 0.26
C ILE A 77 -8.82 -9.63 1.02
N ASN A 78 -8.09 -10.68 1.41
CA ASN A 78 -8.57 -11.79 2.23
C ASN A 78 -7.39 -12.48 2.95
N ASN A 79 -7.57 -13.66 3.53
CA ASN A 79 -6.49 -14.35 4.26
C ASN A 79 -5.34 -14.85 3.38
N THR A 80 -5.52 -14.94 2.06
CA THR A 80 -4.50 -15.46 1.14
C THR A 80 -4.06 -14.43 0.11
N ARG A 81 -4.68 -13.23 0.09
CA ARG A 81 -4.36 -12.19 -0.90
C ARG A 81 -4.30 -10.79 -0.30
N ALA A 82 -3.37 -10.00 -0.81
CA ALA A 82 -3.23 -8.58 -0.52
C ALA A 82 -2.87 -7.80 -1.77
N ILE A 83 -2.99 -6.48 -1.69
CA ILE A 83 -2.58 -5.54 -2.73
C ILE A 83 -1.66 -4.48 -2.14
N MET A 84 -0.66 -4.08 -2.91
CA MET A 84 0.25 -2.99 -2.59
C MET A 84 0.30 -1.98 -3.75
N PHE A 85 0.41 -0.71 -3.40
CA PHE A 85 0.55 0.39 -4.37
C PHE A 85 1.46 1.49 -3.82
N GLY A 86 2.14 2.18 -4.72
CA GLY A 86 2.96 3.32 -4.39
C GLY A 86 4.18 3.01 -3.52
N GLY A 87 4.73 4.05 -2.93
CA GLY A 87 5.92 4.00 -2.09
C GLY A 87 7.14 4.63 -2.74
N ARG A 88 8.11 4.89 -1.87
CA ARG A 88 9.41 5.48 -2.17
C ARG A 88 10.45 4.37 -2.28
N GLU A 89 10.89 4.14 -3.51
CA GLU A 89 11.96 3.24 -3.92
C GLU A 89 13.29 3.99 -4.01
N ILE A 90 14.38 3.26 -4.24
CA ILE A 90 15.70 3.83 -4.57
C ILE A 90 15.96 3.50 -6.05
N ASP A 91 16.27 4.50 -6.85
CA ASP A 91 16.68 4.30 -8.23
C ASP A 91 18.11 3.73 -8.33
N TYR A 92 18.54 3.37 -9.54
CA TYR A 92 19.87 2.80 -9.76
C TYR A 92 21.02 3.79 -9.51
N ASP A 93 20.73 5.10 -9.49
CA ASP A 93 21.68 6.19 -9.30
C ASP A 93 21.68 6.72 -7.85
N GLY A 94 20.90 6.09 -6.96
CA GLY A 94 20.79 6.46 -5.54
C GLY A 94 19.80 7.60 -5.25
N GLY A 95 19.08 8.09 -6.26
CA GLY A 95 17.95 9.00 -6.13
C GLY A 95 16.68 8.30 -5.67
N ASP A 96 15.71 9.09 -5.20
CA ASP A 96 14.40 8.56 -4.84
C ASP A 96 13.52 8.43 -6.09
N SER A 97 12.92 7.25 -6.24
CA SER A 97 11.90 7.00 -7.25
C SER A 97 10.58 6.66 -6.56
N PHE A 98 9.47 7.07 -7.17
CA PHE A 98 8.13 6.82 -6.63
C PHE A 98 7.37 5.93 -7.61
N THR A 99 6.96 4.77 -7.12
CA THR A 99 6.35 3.75 -7.97
C THR A 99 4.86 4.00 -8.14
N ASN A 100 4.33 3.65 -9.30
CA ASN A 100 2.89 3.52 -9.55
C ASN A 100 2.54 2.12 -10.04
N ASN A 101 3.42 1.14 -9.80
CA ASN A 101 3.11 -0.24 -10.06
C ASN A 101 2.15 -0.75 -8.98
N ILE A 102 1.27 -1.65 -9.39
CA ILE A 102 0.41 -2.40 -8.47
C ILE A 102 1.06 -3.75 -8.25
N TYR A 103 1.02 -4.23 -7.01
CA TYR A 103 1.48 -5.56 -6.67
C TYR A 103 0.34 -6.34 -6.02
N ILE A 104 0.03 -7.51 -6.58
CA ILE A 104 -0.89 -8.46 -5.98
C ILE A 104 -0.06 -9.56 -5.33
N LEU A 105 -0.36 -9.85 -4.06
CA LEU A 105 0.32 -10.86 -3.28
C LEU A 105 -0.58 -12.07 -3.12
N GLU A 106 0.00 -13.26 -3.23
CA GLU A 106 -0.57 -14.50 -2.72
C GLU A 106 0.24 -14.94 -1.49
N ILE A 107 -0.45 -15.18 -0.38
CA ILE A 107 0.12 -15.33 0.95
C ILE A 107 -0.19 -16.72 1.48
N SER A 108 0.85 -17.40 1.93
CA SER A 108 0.77 -18.58 2.78
C SER A 108 1.70 -18.43 3.98
N ILE A 109 1.66 -19.39 4.91
CA ILE A 109 2.56 -19.39 6.06
C ILE A 109 4.03 -19.55 5.68
N SER A 110 4.31 -20.18 4.54
CA SER A 110 5.68 -20.53 4.11
C SER A 110 6.14 -19.78 2.88
N THR A 111 5.23 -19.16 2.12
CA THR A 111 5.52 -18.50 0.85
C THR A 111 4.75 -17.20 0.69
N VAL A 112 5.38 -16.23 0.01
CA VAL A 112 4.71 -15.05 -0.52
C VAL A 112 5.06 -14.93 -2.00
N PHE A 113 4.05 -15.03 -2.86
CA PHE A 113 4.20 -14.84 -4.30
C PHE A 113 3.77 -13.43 -4.70
N TRP A 114 4.56 -12.79 -5.55
CA TRP A 114 4.34 -11.42 -6.01
C TRP A 114 4.03 -11.38 -7.50
N GLN A 115 2.94 -10.71 -7.87
CA GLN A 115 2.60 -10.36 -9.24
C GLN A 115 2.66 -8.84 -9.41
N CYS A 116 3.47 -8.35 -10.35
CA CYS A 116 3.57 -6.93 -10.67
C CYS A 116 2.66 -6.59 -11.86
N ILE A 117 1.82 -5.58 -11.70
CA ILE A 117 0.97 -5.01 -12.75
C ILE A 117 1.47 -3.59 -13.01
N LYS A 118 2.03 -3.40 -14.20
CA LYS A 118 2.56 -2.11 -14.65
C LYS A 118 1.49 -1.36 -15.44
N LYS A 119 1.60 -0.02 -15.47
CA LYS A 119 0.76 0.84 -16.33
C LYS A 119 0.84 0.36 -17.79
N PRO A 120 -0.28 -0.02 -18.42
CA PRO A 120 -0.30 -0.33 -19.84
C PRO A 120 -0.04 0.91 -20.71
N ILE A 121 0.69 0.75 -21.81
CA ILE A 121 1.07 1.88 -22.71
C ILE A 121 -0.16 2.62 -23.25
N ALA A 122 -1.25 1.90 -23.51
CA ALA A 122 -2.46 2.44 -24.14
C ALA A 122 -3.44 3.11 -23.16
N ILE A 123 -3.15 3.15 -21.85
CA ILE A 123 -4.05 3.71 -20.84
C ILE A 123 -3.47 5.01 -20.30
N ASP A 124 -4.16 6.12 -20.53
CA ASP A 124 -3.76 7.42 -20.00
C ASP A 124 -4.19 7.62 -18.54
N GLN A 125 -5.34 7.04 -18.15
CA GLN A 125 -5.86 7.11 -16.79
C GLN A 125 -5.15 6.11 -15.86
N TRP A 126 -4.10 6.59 -15.20
CA TRP A 126 -3.36 5.82 -14.20
C TRP A 126 -2.81 6.78 -13.14
N PRO A 127 -2.95 6.47 -11.83
CA PRO A 127 -2.45 7.35 -10.78
C PRO A 127 -0.93 7.52 -10.89
N VAL A 128 -0.43 8.74 -10.68
CA VAL A 128 1.01 9.00 -10.64
C VAL A 128 1.69 8.25 -9.49
N GLY A 129 3.00 8.05 -9.62
CA GLY A 129 3.81 7.45 -8.56
C GLY A 129 3.81 8.33 -7.33
N ARG A 130 3.52 7.74 -6.17
CA ARG A 130 3.21 8.49 -4.96
C ARG A 130 3.61 7.78 -3.68
N TRP A 131 3.78 8.53 -2.61
CA TRP A 131 4.08 8.04 -1.25
C TRP A 131 3.27 8.84 -0.23
N ASP A 132 3.23 8.38 1.03
CA ASP A 132 2.44 8.99 2.12
C ASP A 132 0.94 9.21 1.78
N HIS A 133 0.43 8.47 0.80
CA HIS A 133 -0.99 8.40 0.46
C HIS A 133 -1.69 7.40 1.38
N ALA A 134 -3.01 7.51 1.45
CA ALA A 134 -3.83 6.58 2.21
C ALA A 134 -4.63 5.67 1.29
N SER A 135 -5.04 4.52 1.82
CA SER A 135 -5.85 3.55 1.10
C SER A 135 -6.88 2.87 1.98
N ALA A 136 -7.85 2.23 1.33
CA ALA A 136 -8.76 1.30 1.96
C ALA A 136 -9.27 0.28 0.95
N ILE A 137 -9.59 -0.93 1.42
CA ILE A 137 -10.25 -1.97 0.61
C ILE A 137 -11.77 -1.90 0.80
N ILE A 138 -12.49 -1.88 -0.32
CA ILE A 138 -13.95 -1.98 -0.38
C ILE A 138 -14.32 -3.38 -0.88
N ILE A 139 -15.16 -4.09 -0.11
CA ILE A 139 -15.70 -5.41 -0.46
C ILE A 139 -17.21 -5.39 -0.26
N THR A 140 -17.96 -5.00 -1.29
CA THR A 140 -19.42 -4.85 -1.27
C THR A 140 -20.15 -6.12 -1.70
N GLY A 141 -19.82 -7.27 -1.09
CA GLY A 141 -20.51 -8.56 -1.34
C GLY A 141 -20.42 -9.13 -2.76
N SER A 142 -19.87 -8.38 -3.72
CA SER A 142 -19.47 -8.83 -5.04
C SER A 142 -18.05 -9.43 -4.94
N ASP A 143 -17.75 -10.42 -5.78
CA ASP A 143 -16.40 -11.00 -5.95
C ASP A 143 -15.42 -10.02 -6.65
N CYS A 144 -15.62 -8.72 -6.41
CA CYS A 144 -14.92 -7.63 -7.05
C CYS A 144 -14.38 -6.69 -5.96
N PRO A 145 -13.34 -7.10 -5.21
CA PRO A 145 -12.71 -6.23 -4.23
C PRO A 145 -12.10 -5.03 -4.96
N MET A 146 -12.24 -3.85 -4.34
CA MET A 146 -11.73 -2.61 -4.90
C MET A 146 -10.78 -1.94 -3.92
N LEU A 147 -9.70 -1.38 -4.44
CA LEU A 147 -8.76 -0.57 -3.68
C LEU A 147 -9.07 0.90 -3.95
N VAL A 148 -9.38 1.68 -2.91
CA VAL A 148 -9.39 3.13 -3.00
C VAL A 148 -8.06 3.68 -2.51
N ILE A 149 -7.52 4.65 -3.23
CA ILE A 149 -6.36 5.44 -2.81
C ILE A 149 -6.69 6.93 -2.84
N SER A 150 -6.06 7.70 -1.97
CA SER A 150 -6.31 9.13 -1.84
C SER A 150 -5.04 9.89 -1.47
N GLY A 151 -4.82 11.01 -2.15
CA GLY A 151 -3.75 11.96 -1.86
C GLY A 151 -2.34 11.38 -1.92
N GLY A 152 -1.49 11.82 -0.99
CA GLY A 152 -0.06 11.58 -0.94
C GLY A 152 0.75 12.71 -1.57
N GLU A 153 2.03 12.45 -1.77
CA GLU A 153 2.94 13.33 -2.50
C GLU A 153 3.51 12.58 -3.72
N ASP A 154 3.82 13.31 -4.77
CA ASP A 154 4.51 12.77 -5.95
C ASP A 154 6.03 13.02 -5.90
N LYS A 155 6.69 12.81 -7.04
CA LYS A 155 8.15 12.99 -7.18
C LYS A 155 8.61 14.44 -7.05
N ASP A 156 7.75 15.40 -7.37
CA ASP A 156 8.03 16.83 -7.35
C ASP A 156 7.69 17.41 -5.97
N ARG A 157 7.18 16.56 -5.05
CA ARG A 157 6.68 16.90 -3.71
C ARG A 157 5.43 17.76 -3.76
N ASP A 158 4.64 17.58 -4.83
CA ASP A 158 3.33 18.17 -4.93
C ASP A 158 2.32 17.33 -4.12
N VAL A 159 1.56 18.00 -3.25
CA VAL A 159 0.47 17.35 -2.52
C VAL A 159 -0.63 17.00 -3.52
N LEU A 160 -0.91 15.71 -3.62
CA LEU A 160 -1.92 15.20 -4.55
C LEU A 160 -3.31 15.43 -3.97
N ASP A 161 -4.24 15.87 -4.82
CA ASP A 161 -5.64 16.14 -4.50
C ASP A 161 -6.60 15.15 -5.17
N ASP A 162 -6.07 14.07 -5.74
CA ASP A 162 -6.84 13.07 -6.45
C ASP A 162 -7.24 11.88 -5.55
N CYS A 163 -8.34 11.24 -5.96
CA CYS A 163 -8.80 9.99 -5.40
C CYS A 163 -9.10 9.01 -6.53
N TRP A 164 -8.72 7.75 -6.34
CA TRP A 164 -8.85 6.72 -7.35
C TRP A 164 -9.39 5.45 -6.75
N ILE A 165 -10.16 4.71 -7.56
CA ILE A 165 -10.58 3.35 -7.25
C ILE A 165 -10.04 2.38 -8.29
N PHE A 166 -9.46 1.28 -7.82
CA PHE A 166 -8.95 0.21 -8.66
C PHE A 166 -9.86 -1.01 -8.53
N ASN A 167 -10.36 -1.46 -9.68
CA ASN A 167 -11.01 -2.75 -9.77
C ASN A 167 -9.93 -3.85 -9.83
N ILE A 168 -9.80 -4.61 -8.74
CA ILE A 168 -8.74 -5.64 -8.62
C ILE A 168 -8.97 -6.79 -9.60
N THR A 169 -10.20 -7.07 -10.01
CA THR A 169 -10.53 -8.16 -10.94
C THR A 169 -10.28 -7.76 -12.39
N GLN A 170 -10.64 -6.52 -12.75
CA GLN A 170 -10.52 -5.99 -14.12
C GLN A 170 -9.18 -5.30 -14.40
N HIS A 171 -8.39 -5.04 -13.35
CA HIS A 171 -7.15 -4.27 -13.41
C HIS A 171 -7.31 -2.89 -14.04
N SER A 172 -8.39 -2.19 -13.71
CA SER A 172 -8.72 -0.86 -14.22
C SER A 172 -8.83 0.16 -13.09
N TRP A 173 -8.34 1.37 -13.36
CA TRP A 173 -8.49 2.53 -12.48
C TRP A 173 -9.62 3.43 -12.96
N ILE A 174 -10.34 4.00 -12.01
CA ILE A 174 -11.31 5.07 -12.23
C ILE A 174 -10.97 6.22 -11.27
N LYS A 175 -10.90 7.44 -11.78
CA LYS A 175 -10.72 8.63 -10.94
C LYS A 175 -12.06 8.99 -10.30
N LEU A 176 -12.08 9.18 -8.99
CA LEU A 176 -13.27 9.60 -8.25
C LEU A 176 -13.30 11.12 -8.12
N ASP A 177 -14.48 11.70 -8.28
CA ASP A 177 -14.73 13.11 -7.99
C ASP A 177 -15.11 13.25 -6.52
N VAL A 178 -14.12 13.58 -5.69
CA VAL A 178 -14.30 13.78 -4.24
C VAL A 178 -13.84 15.19 -3.87
N PRO A 179 -14.41 15.79 -2.80
CA PRO A 179 -13.94 17.10 -2.34
C PRO A 179 -12.45 17.07 -2.00
N GLN A 180 -11.71 18.14 -2.32
CA GLN A 180 -10.31 18.31 -1.93
C GLN A 180 -10.11 18.21 -0.41
N SER A 181 -11.13 18.57 0.38
CA SER A 181 -11.10 18.37 1.83
C SER A 181 -10.99 16.89 2.23
N VAL A 182 -11.15 15.94 1.33
CA VAL A 182 -10.95 14.51 1.58
C VAL A 182 -9.63 14.02 0.98
N SER A 183 -9.25 14.53 -0.20
CA SER A 183 -8.13 14.01 -0.99
C SER A 183 -6.82 14.80 -0.92
N GLU A 184 -6.86 16.13 -0.82
CA GLU A 184 -5.66 16.99 -0.83
C GLU A 184 -4.94 16.93 0.52
N ARG A 185 -4.09 15.92 0.70
CA ARG A 185 -3.28 15.70 1.91
C ARG A 185 -2.35 14.49 1.77
N TYR A 186 -1.35 14.44 2.63
CA TYR A 186 -0.45 13.30 2.78
C TYR A 186 -0.27 12.94 4.26
N ALA A 187 0.32 11.77 4.53
CA ALA A 187 0.52 11.20 5.86
C ALA A 187 -0.78 11.10 6.69
N HIS A 188 -1.89 10.78 6.02
CA HIS A 188 -3.23 10.63 6.61
C HIS A 188 -3.63 9.16 6.68
N SER A 189 -4.74 8.87 7.38
CA SER A 189 -5.39 7.57 7.32
C SER A 189 -6.70 7.65 6.54
N LEU A 190 -7.05 6.54 5.89
CA LEU A 190 -8.28 6.35 5.16
C LEU A 190 -8.96 5.08 5.66
N SER A 191 -10.28 5.11 5.76
CA SER A 191 -11.08 3.95 6.12
C SER A 191 -12.41 4.03 5.40
N VAL A 192 -13.04 2.88 5.19
CA VAL A 192 -14.34 2.78 4.53
C VAL A 192 -15.37 2.13 5.45
N PHE A 193 -16.61 2.59 5.35
CA PHE A 193 -17.75 2.01 6.05
C PHE A 193 -18.83 1.66 5.05
N ILE A 194 -19.15 0.37 4.92
CA ILE A 194 -20.10 -0.14 3.94
C ILE A 194 -21.51 -0.03 4.53
N MET A 195 -22.30 0.94 4.05
CA MET A 195 -23.69 1.10 4.44
C MET A 195 -24.60 0.10 3.72
N SER A 196 -24.32 -0.13 2.43
CA SER A 196 -25.00 -1.09 1.57
C SER A 196 -24.11 -1.41 0.35
N PRO A 197 -24.47 -2.38 -0.51
CA PRO A 197 -23.66 -2.70 -1.69
C PRO A 197 -23.37 -1.52 -2.63
N HIS A 198 -24.24 -0.50 -2.66
CA HIS A 198 -24.12 0.70 -3.50
C HIS A 198 -23.93 1.98 -2.68
N CYS A 199 -23.58 1.88 -1.40
CA CYS A 199 -23.35 3.05 -0.56
C CYS A 199 -22.21 2.76 0.40
N VAL A 200 -21.08 3.43 0.17
CA VAL A 200 -19.87 3.31 0.99
C VAL A 200 -19.48 4.70 1.47
N TRP A 201 -19.24 4.85 2.75
CA TRP A 201 -18.66 6.07 3.30
C TRP A 201 -17.15 5.93 3.32
N MET A 202 -16.47 6.93 2.79
CA MET A 202 -15.03 7.05 2.87
C MET A 202 -14.69 8.11 3.92
N ILE A 203 -13.88 7.73 4.90
CA ILE A 203 -13.54 8.53 6.07
C ILE A 203 -12.03 8.76 6.05
N THR A 204 -11.63 10.02 5.88
CA THR A 204 -10.24 10.48 5.94
C THR A 204 -9.99 11.15 7.28
N VAL A 205 -8.88 10.81 7.96
CA VAL A 205 -8.51 11.39 9.25
C VAL A 205 -7.05 11.84 9.25
N GLY A 206 -6.80 13.03 9.82
CA GLY A 206 -5.45 13.54 9.99
C GLY A 206 -4.78 13.98 8.69
N GLY A 207 -3.46 13.93 8.67
CA GLY A 207 -2.65 14.34 7.54
C GLY A 207 -2.20 15.79 7.56
N THR A 208 -1.37 16.09 6.58
CA THR A 208 -0.72 17.38 6.40
C THR A 208 -1.08 17.96 5.04
N VAL A 209 -1.19 19.27 4.98
CA VAL A 209 -1.26 20.11 3.79
C VAL A 209 -0.17 21.18 3.90
N TYR A 210 0.11 21.92 2.82
CA TYR A 210 1.13 22.98 2.81
C TYR A 210 1.05 23.95 4.00
N ASN A 211 -0.17 24.23 4.48
CA ASN A 211 -0.42 25.23 5.52
C ASN A 211 -0.66 24.63 6.92
N GLY A 212 -0.41 23.34 7.13
CA GLY A 212 -0.45 22.73 8.47
C GLY A 212 -1.13 21.36 8.54
N TYR A 213 -1.53 20.99 9.75
CA TYR A 213 -2.16 19.70 10.04
C TYR A 213 -3.68 19.79 9.97
N ILE A 214 -4.31 18.73 9.46
CA ILE A 214 -5.76 18.63 9.44
C ILE A 214 -6.21 17.84 10.66
N THR A 215 -6.96 18.49 11.55
CA THR A 215 -7.38 17.90 12.83
C THR A 215 -8.75 17.23 12.76
N ASN A 216 -9.63 17.68 11.86
CA ASN A 216 -10.98 17.16 11.74
C ASN A 216 -11.06 16.04 10.68
N PRO A 217 -11.78 14.95 10.97
CA PRO A 217 -12.07 13.94 9.96
C PRO A 217 -12.96 14.53 8.87
N ASN A 218 -12.80 14.03 7.64
CA ASN A 218 -13.64 14.38 6.50
C ASN A 218 -14.30 13.10 5.97
N ILE A 219 -15.57 13.18 5.57
CA ILE A 219 -16.35 12.03 5.12
C ILE A 219 -16.97 12.38 3.77
N VAL A 220 -16.91 11.44 2.84
CA VAL A 220 -17.64 11.50 1.57
C VAL A 220 -18.37 10.19 1.33
N MET A 221 -19.52 10.26 0.69
CA MET A 221 -20.31 9.10 0.31
C MET A 221 -20.02 8.74 -1.15
N LEU A 222 -19.68 7.48 -1.40
CA LEU A 222 -19.53 6.88 -2.72
C LEU A 222 -20.81 6.10 -3.04
N THR A 223 -21.49 6.49 -4.12
CA THR A 223 -22.78 5.89 -4.54
C THR A 223 -22.72 5.17 -5.89
N GLU A 224 -21.64 5.37 -6.65
CA GLU A 224 -21.40 4.75 -7.96
C GLU A 224 -20.15 3.86 -7.87
N LEU A 225 -20.34 2.63 -7.38
CA LEU A 225 -19.31 1.60 -7.19
C LEU A 225 -19.67 0.32 -7.93
#